data_AF-A0A8J8F8M1-F1
#
_entry.id   AF-A0A8J8F8M1-F1
#
_cell.length_a   1.000
_cell.length_b   1.000
_cell.length_c   1.000
_cell.angle_alpha   90.00
_cell.angle_beta   90.00
_cell.angle_gamma   90.00
#
_symmetry.space_group_name_H-M   'P 1'
#
loop_
_entity.id
_entity.type
_entity.pdbx_description
1 polymer ?
#
loop_
_entity_poly.entity_id
_entity_poly.type
_entity_poly.pdbx_seq_one_letter_code
_entity_poly.pdbx_strand_id
1 'polypeptide(L)' 'MQYHATRTMGFSGIILVSALFGFLHIGNLTVLDVLLAGGVGFIFSVVVRKTGSLYGVSISHGVINIVLFLIAPYYL' A
#
# COMPACT_ATOMS: atom_id res chain seq x y z
N MET A 1 6.84 7.99 7.20
CA MET A 1 7.61 6.74 7.01
C MET A 1 8.34 6.73 5.67
N GLN A 2 7.63 6.68 4.53
CA GLN A 2 8.25 6.62 3.20
C GLN A 2 9.31 7.70 2.94
N TYR A 3 8.99 8.98 3.16
CA TYR A 3 9.93 10.09 2.92
C TYR A 3 11.29 9.88 3.59
N HIS A 4 11.29 9.60 4.90
CA HIS A 4 12.52 9.36 5.65
C HIS A 4 13.25 8.09 5.18
N ALA A 5 12.53 6.99 4.96
CA ALA A 5 13.12 5.74 4.48
C ALA A 5 13.80 5.93 3.11
N THR A 6 13.16 6.64 2.18
CA THR A 6 13.74 6.92 0.86
C THR A 6 14.91 7.90 0.92
N ARG A 7 14.92 8.81 1.89
CA ARG A 7 16.03 9.76 2.08
C ARG A 7 17.28 9.07 2.64
N THR A 8 17.10 8.06 3.48
CA THR A 8 18.22 7.30 4.08
C THR A 8 18.69 6.15 3.21
N MET A 9 17.79 5.44 2.54
CA MET A 9 18.06 4.15 1.87
C MET A 9 17.78 4.15 0.36
N GLY A 10 17.36 5.28 -0.22
CA GLY A 10 16.98 5.35 -1.63
C GLY A 10 15.81 4.44 -1.97
N PHE A 11 15.93 3.65 -3.04
CA PHE A 11 14.87 2.74 -3.49
C PHE A 11 14.60 1.60 -2.50
N SER A 12 15.60 1.14 -1.76
CA SER A 12 15.41 0.11 -0.73
C SER A 12 14.47 0.57 0.38
N GLY A 13 14.34 1.89 0.60
CA GLY A 13 13.35 2.46 1.49
C GLY A 13 11.89 2.24 1.02
N ILE A 14 11.65 2.18 -0.30
CA ILE A 14 10.34 1.78 -0.84
C ILE A 14 10.08 0.32 -0.52
N ILE A 15 11.02 -0.57 -0.83
CA ILE A 15 10.89 -2.01 -0.59
C ILE A 15 10.58 -2.28 0.88
N LEU A 16 11.32 -1.64 1.80
CA LEU A 16 11.11 -1.76 3.24
C LEU A 16 9.69 -1.34 3.65
N VAL A 17 9.25 -0.15 3.23
CA VAL A 17 7.95 0.40 3.63
C VAL A 17 6.80 -0.43 3.06
N SER A 18 6.94 -0.91 1.83
CA SER A 18 5.95 -1.79 1.19
C SER A 18 5.87 -3.16 1.85
N ALA A 19 7.02 -3.76 2.20
CA ALA A 19 7.06 -5.01 2.94
C ALA A 19 6.45 -4.88 4.34
N LEU A 20 6.76 -3.80 5.06
CA LEU A 20 6.15 -3.50 6.35
C LEU A 20 4.63 -3.33 6.22
N PHE A 21 4.16 -2.62 5.20
CA PHE A 21 2.72 -2.43 4.96
C PHE A 21 2.02 -3.76 4.69
N GLY A 22 2.58 -4.63 3.85
CA GLY A 22 2.05 -5.98 3.66
C GLY A 22 2.04 -6.81 4.94
N PHE A 23 3.10 -6.72 5.75
CA PHE A 23 3.18 -7.50 7.01
C PHE A 23 2.11 -7.09 8.03
N LEU A 24 1.62 -5.84 8.02
CA LEU A 24 0.50 -5.42 8.86
C LEU A 24 -0.79 -6.19 8.58
N HIS A 25 -0.93 -6.77 7.38
CA HIS A 25 -2.07 -7.57 6.97
C HIS A 25 -1.99 -9.04 7.39
N ILE A 26 -0.92 -9.48 8.06
CA ILE A 26 -0.76 -10.88 8.48
C ILE A 26 -1.87 -11.34 9.45
N GLY A 27 -2.53 -10.40 10.13
CA GLY A 27 -3.69 -10.67 11.00
C GLY A 27 -4.90 -11.25 10.27
N ASN A 28 -5.00 -11.10 8.95
CA ASN A 28 -6.05 -11.72 8.15
C ASN A 28 -5.80 -13.22 7.90
N LEU A 29 -4.68 -13.76 8.39
CA LEU A 29 -4.29 -15.18 8.31
C LEU A 29 -4.15 -15.72 6.88
N THR A 30 -4.00 -14.83 5.90
CA THR A 30 -3.80 -15.19 4.49
C THR A 30 -2.52 -14.55 3.96
N VAL A 31 -1.62 -15.37 3.42
CA VAL A 31 -0.38 -14.90 2.77
C VAL A 31 -0.72 -14.10 1.51
N LEU A 32 -1.83 -14.43 0.84
CA LEU A 32 -2.25 -13.72 -0.36
C LEU A 32 -2.60 -12.26 -0.05
N ASP A 33 -3.24 -12.00 1.09
CA ASP A 33 -3.59 -10.64 1.51
C ASP A 33 -2.32 -9.83 1.86
N VAL A 34 -1.34 -10.46 2.52
CA VAL A 34 -0.03 -9.85 2.79
C VAL A 34 0.68 -9.45 1.48
N LEU A 35 0.68 -10.33 0.48
CA LEU A 35 1.29 -10.07 -0.83
C LEU A 35 0.52 -8.98 -1.59
N LEU A 36 -0.81 -9.01 -1.55
CA LEU A 36 -1.66 -8.02 -2.20
C LEU A 36 -1.46 -6.63 -1.58
N ALA A 37 -1.58 -6.50 -0.26
CA ALA A 37 -1.40 -5.24 0.45
C ALA A 37 0.02 -4.70 0.24
N GLY A 38 1.05 -5.54 0.39
CA GLY A 38 2.43 -5.15 0.13
C GLY A 38 2.67 -4.69 -1.31
N GLY A 39 2.09 -5.40 -2.29
CA GLY A 39 2.15 -5.03 -3.71
C GLY A 39 1.49 -3.69 -4.02
N VAL A 40 0.29 -3.45 -3.48
CA VAL A 40 -0.39 -2.16 -3.59
C VAL A 40 0.41 -1.05 -2.92
N GLY A 41 0.95 -1.32 -1.72
CA GLY A 41 1.84 -0.39 -1.01
C GLY A 41 3.12 -0.03 -1.78
N PHE A 42 3.65 -0.97 -2.57
CA PHE A 42 4.76 -0.74 -3.49
C PHE A 42 4.37 0.18 -4.64
N ILE A 43 3.24 -0.10 -5.30
CA ILE A 43 2.71 0.74 -6.39
C ILE A 43 2.51 2.17 -5.91
N PHE A 44 1.84 2.35 -4.78
CA PHE A 44 1.60 3.66 -4.18
C PHE A 44 2.90 4.38 -3.81
N SER A 45 3.87 3.67 -3.24
CA SER A 45 5.18 4.25 -2.91
C SER A 45 5.92 4.73 -4.17
N VAL A 46 5.87 3.98 -5.28
CA VAL A 46 6.43 4.40 -6.57
C VAL A 46 5.70 5.62 -7.13
N VAL A 47 4.37 5.66 -7.06
CA VAL A 47 3.56 6.80 -7.50
C VAL A 47 3.90 8.06 -6.70
N VAL A 48 3.96 7.97 -5.37
CA VAL A 48 4.35 9.10 -4.51
C VAL A 48 5.78 9.55 -4.82
N ARG A 49 6.71 8.61 -5.05
CA ARG A 49 8.09 8.98 -5.41
C ARG A 49 8.17 9.75 -6.73
N LYS A 50 7.31 9.43 -7.71
CA LYS A 50 7.28 10.10 -9.02
C LYS A 50 6.50 11.41 -9.02
N THR A 51 5.39 11.47 -8.26
CA THR A 51 4.42 12.58 -8.33
C THR A 51 4.49 13.53 -7.14
N GLY A 52 5.05 13.11 -6.01
CA GLY A 52 4.98 13.83 -4.73
C GLY A 52 3.59 13.91 -4.11
N SER A 53 2.56 13.35 -4.74
CA SER A 53 1.16 13.54 -4.33
C SER A 53 0.73 12.48 -3.32
N LEU A 54 0.45 12.92 -2.09
CA LEU A 54 -0.21 12.09 -1.08
C LEU A 54 -1.72 12.01 -1.33
N TYR A 55 -2.35 13.08 -1.84
CA TYR A 55 -3.79 13.11 -2.11
C TYR A 55 -4.23 12.01 -3.06
N GLY A 56 -3.49 11.80 -4.16
CA GLY A 56 -3.83 10.78 -5.15
C GLY A 56 -3.83 9.37 -4.55
N VAL A 57 -2.83 9.07 -3.72
CA VAL A 57 -2.72 7.77 -3.03
C VAL A 57 -3.78 7.63 -1.94
N SER A 58 -4.06 8.68 -1.15
CA SER A 58 -5.09 8.65 -0.12
C SER A 58 -6.48 8.41 -0.71
N ILE A 59 -6.83 9.10 -1.81
CA ILE A 59 -8.10 8.90 -2.51
C ILE A 59 -8.17 7.48 -3.08
N SER A 60 -7.12 7.04 -3.78
CA SER A 60 -7.08 5.68 -4.36
C SER A 60 -7.22 4.59 -3.30
N HIS A 61 -6.52 4.74 -2.17
CA HIS A 61 -6.64 3.82 -1.05
C HIS A 61 -8.05 3.80 -0.45
N GLY A 62 -8.66 4.98 -0.27
CA GLY A 62 -10.06 5.09 0.17
C GLY A 62 -11.03 4.39 -0.78
N VAL A 63 -10.86 4.57 -2.09
CA VAL A 63 -11.67 3.90 -3.12
C VAL A 63 -11.50 2.38 -3.05
N ILE A 64 -10.27 1.87 -2.92
CA ILE A 64 -10.02 0.43 -2.75
C ILE A 64 -10.78 -0.11 -1.54
N ASN A 65 -10.73 0.58 -0.40
CA ASN A 65 -11.45 0.14 0.81
C ASN A 65 -12.97 0.16 0.63
N ILE A 66 -13.53 1.19 -0.01
CA ILE A 66 -14.96 1.25 -0.33
C ILE A 66 -15.31 0.06 -1.24
N VAL A 67 -14.51 -0.21 -2.26
CA VAL A 67 -14.78 -1.34 -3.16
C VAL A 67 -14.70 -2.67 -2.40
N LEU A 68 -13.65 -2.92 -1.63
CA LEU A 68 -13.44 -4.23 -0.99
C LEU A 68 -14.39 -4.49 0.20
N PHE A 69 -14.71 -3.48 1.00
CA PHE A 69 -15.48 -3.66 2.23
C PHE A 69 -16.93 -3.22 2.15
N LEU A 70 -17.26 -2.31 1.22
CA LEU A 70 -18.65 -1.89 1.01
C LEU A 70 -19.23 -2.53 -0.24
N ILE A 71 -18.62 -2.39 -1.42
CA ILE A 71 -19.27 -2.79 -2.68
C ILE A 71 -19.17 -4.30 -2.93
N ALA A 72 -17.95 -4.84 -2.96
CA ALA A 72 -17.65 -6.22 -3.35
C ALA A 72 -18.44 -7.28 -2.56
N PRO A 73 -18.65 -7.17 -1.23
CA PRO A 73 -19.42 -8.16 -0.47
C PRO A 73 -20.89 -8.29 -0.90
N TYR A 74 -21.44 -7.33 -1.64
CA TYR A 74 -22.79 -7.44 -2.21
C TYR A 74 -22.83 -8.17 -3.56
N TYR A 75 -21.68 -8.44 -4.19
CA TYR A 75 -21.57 -9.03 -5.53
C TYR A 75 -20.73 -10.31 -5.59
N LEU A 76 -20.04 -10.68 -4.51
CA LEU A 76 -19.18 -11.87 -4.36
C LEU A 76 -19.70 -12.74 -3.22
#